data_AF-A0A1E3PA44-F1
#
_entry.id   AF-A0A1E3PA44-F1
#
_cell.length_a   1.000
_cell.length_b   1.000
_cell.length_c   1.000
_cell.angle_alpha   90.00
_cell.angle_beta   90.00
_cell.angle_gamma   90.00
#
_symmetry.space_group_name_H-M   'P 1'
#
loop_
_entity.id
_entity.type
_entity.pdbx_description
1 polymer ?
#
loop_
_entity_poly.entity_id
_entity_poly.type
_entity_poly.pdbx_seq_one_letter_code
_entity_poly.pdbx_strand_id
1 'polypeptide(L)'
;MSDNNNKDNHIRFERLNQVCKRALEESMKALSDDNLKMCYPILAGSKEGKDTISAVKDQLKESWSQNSQKEFDAIFKERDIEEKLNQLDDLIIQAQERQKSGDKKQLMDDQITPVNVVSSHLIPVKEVKLKNLEKQLGDLKSSNENILKELNNLSKEATEIRLDVSNKFQNLEKFNDLAKDSDLSERLKRLIEQLSTEENEQII
;
A
#
# COMPACT_ATOMS: atom_id res chain seq x y z
N MET A 1 -4.22 -0.65 14.93
CA MET A 1 -4.63 -0.40 16.33
C MET A 1 -4.69 1.11 16.55
N SER A 2 -5.40 1.83 15.67
CA SER A 2 -5.19 3.28 15.46
C SER A 2 -6.48 4.10 15.28
N ASP A 3 -7.67 3.50 15.43
CA ASP A 3 -8.94 4.18 15.13
C ASP A 3 -9.58 4.90 16.35
N ASN A 4 -9.00 4.80 17.54
CA ASN A 4 -9.62 5.36 18.75
C ASN A 4 -9.29 6.84 19.01
N ASN A 5 -8.28 7.43 18.37
CA ASN A 5 -7.90 8.83 18.62
C ASN A 5 -8.69 9.84 17.78
N ASN A 6 -9.44 9.42 16.75
CA ASN A 6 -10.14 10.37 15.87
C ASN A 6 -11.55 10.73 16.36
N LYS A 7 -12.18 9.88 17.17
CA LYS A 7 -13.54 10.13 17.69
C LYS A 7 -13.64 11.33 18.64
N ASP A 8 -12.58 11.64 19.39
CA ASP A 8 -12.56 12.78 20.32
C ASP A 8 -12.45 14.14 19.62
N ASN A 9 -12.19 14.15 18.31
CA ASN A 9 -11.99 15.37 17.52
C ASN A 9 -13.24 15.81 16.74
N HIS A 10 -14.26 14.96 16.65
CA HIS A 10 -15.49 15.24 15.90
C HIS A 10 -16.51 15.97 16.77
N ILE A 11 -16.39 17.29 16.85
CA ILE A 11 -17.20 18.12 17.76
C ILE A 11 -18.32 18.87 17.04
N ARG A 12 -18.23 19.06 15.72
CA ARG A 12 -19.14 19.97 15.01
C ARG A 12 -20.54 19.40 14.84
N PHE A 13 -20.65 18.13 14.46
CA PHE A 13 -21.95 17.49 14.29
C PHE A 13 -22.71 17.42 15.62
N GLU A 14 -22.01 17.08 16.70
CA GLU A 14 -22.61 17.06 18.05
C GLU A 14 -23.12 18.45 18.44
N ARG A 15 -22.30 19.50 18.26
CA ARG A 15 -22.71 20.88 18.55
C ARG A 15 -23.89 21.33 17.69
N LEU A 16 -23.92 20.97 16.41
CA LEU A 16 -25.06 21.27 15.53
C LEU A 16 -26.34 20.63 16.08
N ASN A 17 -26.28 19.35 16.45
CA ASN A 17 -27.42 18.63 17.02
C ASN A 17 -27.89 19.27 18.35
N GLN A 18 -26.96 19.63 19.23
CA GLN A 18 -27.25 20.33 20.48
C GLN A 18 -27.95 21.68 20.24
N VAL A 19 -27.47 22.47 19.27
CA VAL A 19 -28.08 23.76 18.94
C VAL A 19 -29.47 23.59 18.35
N CYS A 20 -29.68 22.62 17.45
CA CYS A 20 -30.99 22.32 16.87
C CYS A 20 -32.01 21.92 17.96
N LYS A 21 -31.63 21.02 18.86
CA LYS A 21 -32.49 20.60 19.98
C LYS A 21 -32.82 21.76 20.91
N ARG A 22 -31.81 22.54 21.29
CA ARG A 22 -32.01 23.71 22.15
C ARG A 22 -32.90 24.76 21.50
N ALA A 23 -32.71 25.04 20.21
CA ALA A 23 -33.56 26.00 19.49
C ALA A 23 -35.03 25.54 19.42
N LEU A 24 -35.26 24.24 19.24
CA LEU A 24 -36.59 23.65 19.30
C LEU A 24 -37.22 23.78 20.70
N GLU A 25 -36.48 23.46 21.76
CA GLU A 25 -36.93 23.62 23.15
C GLU A 25 -37.28 25.07 23.49
N GLU A 26 -36.43 26.03 23.12
CA GLU A 26 -36.69 27.45 23.33
C GLU A 26 -37.91 27.93 22.53
N SER A 27 -38.10 27.44 21.31
CA SER A 27 -39.28 27.77 20.48
C SER A 27 -40.57 27.25 21.12
N MET A 28 -40.55 26.07 21.74
CA MET A 28 -41.71 25.50 22.43
C MET A 28 -42.09 26.26 23.72
N LYS A 29 -41.21 27.09 24.30
CA LYS A 29 -41.55 27.93 25.47
C LYS A 29 -42.57 29.00 25.13
N ALA A 30 -42.65 29.43 23.86
CA ALA A 30 -43.70 30.34 23.41
C ALA A 30 -45.10 29.74 23.58
N LEU A 31 -45.22 28.41 23.59
CA LEU A 31 -46.45 27.71 23.93
C LEU A 31 -46.59 27.57 25.46
N SER A 32 -46.90 28.69 26.10
CA SER A 32 -47.18 28.78 27.53
C SER A 32 -48.69 28.76 27.81
N ASP A 33 -49.08 28.35 29.02
CA ASP A 33 -50.48 28.34 29.44
C ASP A 33 -51.09 29.74 29.43
N ASP A 34 -50.31 30.77 29.73
CA ASP A 34 -50.79 32.15 29.75
C ASP A 34 -51.05 32.67 28.33
N ASN A 35 -50.18 32.32 27.37
CA ASN A 35 -50.40 32.63 25.96
C ASN A 35 -51.66 31.92 25.43
N LEU A 36 -51.85 30.65 25.79
CA LEU A 36 -53.04 29.89 25.38
C LEU A 36 -54.33 30.42 26.03
N LYS A 37 -54.31 30.82 27.30
CA LYS A 37 -55.46 31.46 27.96
C LYS A 37 -55.82 32.80 27.34
N MET A 38 -54.83 33.60 26.93
CA MET A 38 -55.04 34.87 26.23
C MET A 38 -55.68 34.66 24.86
N CYS A 39 -55.28 33.63 24.12
CA CYS A 39 -55.86 33.30 22.82
C CYS A 39 -57.23 32.61 22.90
N TYR A 40 -57.51 31.87 23.98
CA TYR A 40 -58.74 31.09 24.16
C TYR A 40 -59.46 31.39 25.51
N PRO A 41 -59.86 32.66 25.76
CA PRO A 41 -60.39 33.07 27.06
C PRO A 41 -61.71 32.40 27.44
N ILE A 42 -62.56 32.09 26.46
CA ILE A 42 -63.88 31.44 26.67
C ILE A 42 -63.70 30.01 27.20
N LEU A 43 -62.80 29.23 26.58
CA LEU A 43 -62.50 27.86 26.98
C LEU A 43 -61.75 27.83 28.31
N ALA A 44 -60.82 28.75 28.51
CA ALA A 44 -60.06 28.90 29.75
C ALA A 44 -60.92 29.34 30.96
N GLY A 45 -62.13 29.85 30.76
CA GLY A 45 -63.06 30.19 31.84
C GLY A 45 -63.71 28.95 32.50
N SER A 46 -63.82 27.85 31.76
CA SER A 46 -64.41 26.60 32.24
C SER A 46 -63.36 25.67 32.86
N LYS A 47 -63.74 24.88 33.89
CA LYS A 47 -62.83 23.93 34.54
C LYS A 47 -62.38 22.83 33.56
N GLU A 48 -63.32 22.25 32.83
CA GLU A 48 -63.10 21.22 31.81
C GLU A 48 -62.27 21.74 30.62
N GLY A 49 -62.47 23.00 30.22
CA GLY A 49 -61.70 23.63 29.14
C GLY A 49 -60.24 23.91 29.51
N LYS A 50 -59.93 24.22 30.77
CA LYS A 50 -58.54 24.33 31.25
C LYS A 50 -57.80 23.00 31.16
N ASP A 51 -58.45 21.92 31.59
CA ASP A 51 -57.88 20.57 31.53
C ASP A 51 -57.65 20.14 30.06
N THR A 52 -58.60 20.46 29.18
CA THR A 52 -58.49 20.22 27.74
C THR A 52 -57.34 21.00 27.10
N ILE A 53 -57.18 22.29 27.42
CA ILE A 53 -56.09 23.12 26.91
C ILE A 53 -54.73 22.59 27.36
N SER A 54 -54.61 22.14 28.61
CA SER A 54 -53.36 21.54 29.09
C SER A 54 -53.03 20.25 28.35
N ALA A 55 -54.01 19.37 28.18
CA ALA A 55 -53.83 18.11 27.43
C ALA A 55 -53.42 18.36 25.97
N VAL A 56 -54.07 19.31 25.29
CA VAL A 56 -53.74 19.69 23.91
C VAL A 56 -52.35 20.30 23.83
N LYS A 57 -51.96 21.16 24.78
CA LYS A 57 -50.61 21.73 24.83
C LYS A 57 -49.56 20.64 24.94
N ASP A 58 -49.75 19.70 25.85
CA ASP A 58 -48.76 18.64 26.10
C ASP A 58 -48.66 17.70 24.89
N GLN A 59 -49.80 17.32 24.29
CA GLN A 59 -49.83 16.55 23.05
C GLN A 59 -49.17 17.29 21.88
N LEU A 60 -49.41 18.60 21.75
CA LEU A 60 -48.81 19.41 20.70
C LEU A 60 -47.29 19.53 20.88
N LYS A 61 -46.80 19.72 22.11
CA LYS A 61 -45.36 19.76 22.40
C LYS A 61 -44.70 18.42 22.09
N GLU A 62 -45.32 17.33 22.50
CA GLU A 62 -44.80 15.98 22.23
C GLU A 62 -44.74 15.69 20.74
N SER A 63 -45.85 15.90 20.02
CA SER A 63 -45.94 15.64 18.58
C SER A 63 -44.99 16.54 17.79
N TRP A 64 -44.89 17.83 18.13
CA TRP A 64 -43.94 18.73 17.49
C TRP A 64 -42.51 18.24 17.72
N SER A 65 -42.13 17.99 18.97
CA SER A 65 -40.78 17.55 19.31
C SER A 65 -40.39 16.26 18.57
N GLN A 66 -41.26 15.26 18.57
CA GLN A 66 -41.02 13.98 17.89
C GLN A 66 -40.91 14.16 16.37
N ASN A 67 -41.85 14.89 15.75
CA ASN A 67 -41.83 15.10 14.30
C ASN A 67 -40.59 15.90 13.88
N SER A 68 -40.29 17.00 14.56
CA SER A 68 -39.12 17.81 14.21
C SER A 68 -37.79 17.07 14.42
N GLN A 69 -37.64 16.28 15.49
CA GLN A 69 -36.44 15.46 15.66
C GLN A 69 -36.29 14.44 14.53
N LYS A 70 -37.38 13.77 14.15
CA LYS A 70 -37.38 12.82 13.04
C LYS A 70 -37.02 13.48 11.70
N GLU A 71 -37.54 14.67 11.44
CA GLU A 71 -37.20 15.44 10.23
C GLU A 71 -35.75 15.94 10.24
N PHE A 72 -35.22 16.37 11.39
CA PHE A 72 -33.80 16.72 11.51
C PHE A 72 -32.91 15.54 11.19
N ASP A 73 -33.20 14.37 11.76
CA ASP A 73 -32.43 13.14 11.50
C ASP A 73 -32.53 12.71 10.02
N ALA A 74 -33.70 12.88 9.40
CA ALA A 74 -33.89 12.61 7.97
C ALA A 74 -33.02 13.53 7.11
N ILE A 75 -33.01 14.85 7.39
CA ILE A 75 -32.19 15.82 6.68
C ILE A 75 -30.69 15.53 6.88
N PHE A 76 -30.27 15.19 8.10
CA PHE A 76 -28.88 14.84 8.40
C PHE A 76 -28.41 13.63 7.60
N LYS A 77 -29.26 12.61 7.45
CA LYS A 77 -28.99 11.44 6.61
C LYS A 77 -29.00 11.76 5.13
N GLU A 78 -30.01 12.47 4.62
CA GLU A 78 -30.12 12.78 3.19
C GLU A 78 -28.91 13.56 2.67
N ARG A 79 -28.43 14.51 3.48
CA ARG A 79 -27.31 15.38 3.11
C ARG A 79 -25.96 14.87 3.56
N ASP A 80 -25.94 13.75 4.28
CA ASP A 80 -24.73 13.15 4.84
C ASP A 80 -23.90 14.18 5.63
N ILE A 81 -24.58 14.89 6.53
CA ILE A 81 -24.01 16.04 7.24
C ILE A 81 -22.98 15.59 8.27
N GLU A 82 -23.21 14.44 8.90
CA GLU A 82 -22.29 13.88 9.90
C GLU A 82 -20.92 13.60 9.28
N GLU A 83 -20.86 12.87 8.16
CA GLU A 83 -19.61 12.58 7.47
C GLU A 83 -18.89 13.86 7.03
N LYS A 84 -19.62 14.81 6.43
CA LYS A 84 -19.04 16.08 5.96
C LYS A 84 -18.47 16.93 7.08
N LEU A 85 -19.15 17.00 8.22
CA LEU A 85 -18.66 17.78 9.37
C LEU A 85 -17.48 17.09 10.05
N ASN A 86 -17.47 15.75 10.09
CA ASN A 86 -16.34 14.99 10.60
C ASN A 86 -15.09 15.16 9.72
N GLN A 87 -15.26 15.06 8.40
CA GLN A 87 -14.20 15.35 7.42
C GLN A 87 -13.69 16.78 7.55
N LEU A 88 -14.57 17.75 7.81
CA LEU A 88 -14.17 19.13 8.03
C LEU A 88 -13.33 19.29 9.31
N ASP A 89 -13.71 18.63 10.41
CA ASP A 89 -12.91 18.63 11.64
C ASP A 89 -11.51 18.03 11.39
N ASP A 90 -11.43 16.91 10.67
CA ASP A 90 -10.16 16.30 10.27
C ASP A 90 -9.30 17.24 9.41
N LEU A 91 -9.90 17.92 8.43
CA LEU A 91 -9.20 18.88 7.56
C LEU A 91 -8.66 20.07 8.36
N ILE A 92 -9.40 20.55 9.36
CA ILE A 92 -8.96 21.65 10.22
C ILE A 92 -7.77 21.23 11.08
N ILE A 93 -7.81 20.02 11.65
CA ILE A 93 -6.70 19.49 12.44
C ILE A 93 -5.44 19.35 11.57
N GLN A 94 -5.57 18.74 10.39
CA GLN A 94 -4.45 18.63 9.44
C GLN A 94 -3.91 20.00 9.05
N ALA A 95 -4.76 21.00 8.84
CA ALA A 95 -4.33 22.35 8.52
C ALA A 95 -3.58 23.02 9.68
N GLN A 96 -4.03 22.83 10.93
CA GLN A 96 -3.35 23.32 12.12
C GLN A 96 -1.99 22.64 12.32
N GLU A 97 -1.89 21.34 12.05
CA GLU A 97 -0.62 20.61 12.09
C GLU A 97 0.37 21.12 11.04
N ARG A 98 -0.08 21.31 9.79
CA ARG A 98 0.75 21.90 8.72
C ARG A 98 1.24 23.30 9.07
N GLN A 99 0.37 24.12 9.68
CA GLN A 99 0.74 25.45 10.14
C GLN A 99 1.85 25.40 11.20
N LYS A 100 1.78 24.46 12.15
CA LYS A 100 2.81 24.27 13.19
C LYS A 100 4.13 23.75 12.61
N SER A 101 4.08 22.88 11.62
CA SER A 101 5.26 22.32 10.94
C SER A 101 5.96 23.32 10.01
N GLY A 102 5.39 24.51 9.79
CA GLY A 102 5.99 25.54 8.93
C GLY A 102 5.86 25.25 7.43
N ASP A 103 4.96 24.34 7.04
CA ASP A 103 4.68 24.05 5.63
C ASP A 103 4.09 25.29 4.92
N LYS A 104 4.49 25.48 3.65
CA LYS A 104 4.09 26.66 2.85
C LYS A 104 2.56 26.78 2.75
N LYS A 105 2.08 28.03 2.77
CA LYS A 105 0.68 28.40 2.53
C LYS A 105 0.15 27.71 1.28
N GLN A 106 -0.99 27.04 1.42
CA GLN A 106 -1.76 26.52 0.29
C GLN A 106 -2.26 27.68 -0.58
N LEU A 107 -2.31 27.44 -1.89
CA LEU A 107 -2.88 28.36 -2.86
C LEU A 107 -4.38 28.55 -2.56
N MET A 108 -4.88 29.78 -2.67
CA MET A 108 -6.32 30.06 -2.53
C MET A 108 -7.08 29.51 -3.73
N ASP A 109 -8.33 29.10 -3.52
CA ASP A 109 -9.19 28.38 -4.48
C ASP A 109 -9.28 29.08 -5.86
N ASP A 110 -9.30 30.41 -5.86
CA ASP A 110 -9.35 31.25 -7.08
C ASP A 110 -8.11 31.13 -8.00
N GLN A 111 -7.03 30.49 -7.54
CA GLN A 111 -5.78 30.32 -8.29
C GLN A 111 -5.57 28.89 -8.81
N ILE A 112 -6.54 27.99 -8.57
CA ILE A 112 -6.41 26.58 -8.94
C ILE A 112 -6.95 26.34 -10.35
N THR A 113 -6.05 26.30 -11.33
CA THR A 113 -6.37 25.88 -12.70
C THR A 113 -6.67 24.37 -12.74
N PRO A 114 -7.61 23.88 -13.59
CA PRO A 114 -7.87 22.44 -13.73
C PRO A 114 -6.63 21.58 -14.01
N VAL A 115 -5.67 22.14 -14.75
CA VAL A 115 -4.37 21.51 -15.02
C VAL A 115 -3.60 21.23 -13.72
N ASN A 116 -3.66 22.16 -12.75
CA ASN A 116 -2.99 22.00 -11.47
C ASN A 116 -3.62 20.84 -10.69
N VAL A 117 -4.95 20.76 -10.61
CA VAL A 117 -5.67 19.65 -9.94
C VAL A 117 -5.26 18.30 -10.51
N VAL A 118 -5.31 18.18 -11.85
CA VAL A 118 -4.94 16.93 -12.53
C VAL A 118 -3.47 16.59 -12.28
N SER A 119 -2.58 17.58 -12.35
CA SER A 119 -1.15 17.37 -12.09
C SER A 119 -0.87 16.94 -10.65
N SER A 120 -1.54 17.55 -9.66
CA SER A 120 -1.42 17.20 -8.24
C SER A 120 -1.83 15.76 -7.96
N HIS A 121 -2.82 15.23 -8.67
CA HIS A 121 -3.19 13.81 -8.55
C HIS A 121 -2.27 12.88 -9.34
N LEU A 122 -1.73 13.33 -10.48
CA LEU A 122 -0.86 12.51 -11.32
C LEU A 122 0.56 12.34 -10.73
N ILE A 123 1.10 13.36 -10.08
CA ILE A 123 2.44 13.33 -9.49
C ILE A 123 2.62 12.15 -8.52
N PRO A 124 1.81 11.97 -7.46
CA PRO A 124 2.01 10.88 -6.51
C PRO A 124 1.87 9.50 -7.17
N VAL A 125 0.95 9.35 -8.13
CA VAL A 125 0.80 8.10 -8.90
C VAL A 125 2.05 7.81 -9.73
N LYS A 126 2.63 8.84 -10.37
CA LYS A 126 3.87 8.71 -11.13
C LYS A 126 5.05 8.39 -10.21
N GLU A 127 5.16 9.01 -9.04
CA GLU A 127 6.21 8.73 -8.06
C GLU A 127 6.17 7.28 -7.57
N VAL A 128 4.99 6.74 -7.28
CA VAL A 128 4.83 5.33 -6.90
C VAL A 128 5.28 4.40 -8.03
N LYS A 129 4.89 4.69 -9.28
CA LYS A 129 5.32 3.91 -10.44
C LYS A 129 6.84 4.01 -10.68
N LEU A 130 7.41 5.20 -10.52
CA LEU A 130 8.83 5.45 -10.68
C LEU A 130 9.63 4.64 -9.65
N LYS A 131 9.25 4.68 -8.37
CA LYS A 131 9.87 3.86 -7.32
C LYS A 131 9.79 2.36 -7.62
N ASN A 132 8.68 1.89 -8.18
CA ASN A 132 8.55 0.48 -8.57
C ASN A 132 9.50 0.12 -9.73
N LEU A 133 9.58 0.98 -10.76
CA LEU A 133 10.48 0.79 -11.88
C LEU A 133 11.96 0.83 -11.46
N GLU A 134 12.34 1.73 -10.56
CA GLU A 134 13.69 1.78 -9.98
C GLU A 134 14.03 0.49 -9.24
N LYS A 135 13.08 -0.05 -8.47
CA LYS A 135 13.25 -1.34 -7.79
C LYS A 135 13.46 -2.47 -8.80
N GLN A 136 12.60 -2.58 -9.81
CA GLN A 136 12.72 -3.60 -10.86
C GLN A 136 14.05 -3.49 -11.62
N LEU A 137 14.51 -2.28 -11.89
CA LEU A 137 15.78 -2.02 -12.55
C LEU A 137 16.96 -2.45 -11.66
N GLY A 138 16.89 -2.16 -10.36
CA GLY A 138 17.87 -2.63 -9.37
C GLY A 138 17.95 -4.16 -9.31
N ASP A 139 16.79 -4.82 -9.23
CA ASP A 139 16.69 -6.29 -9.20
C ASP A 139 17.27 -6.90 -10.48
N LEU A 140 16.95 -6.33 -11.65
CA LEU A 140 17.46 -6.81 -12.94
C LEU A 140 18.97 -6.60 -13.07
N LYS A 141 19.51 -5.47 -12.62
CA LYS A 141 20.96 -5.22 -12.61
C LYS A 141 21.68 -6.23 -11.74
N SER A 142 21.19 -6.46 -10.52
CA SER A 142 21.77 -7.44 -9.61
C SER A 142 21.71 -8.86 -10.19
N SER A 143 20.59 -9.25 -10.79
CA SER A 143 20.46 -10.54 -11.47
C SER A 143 21.44 -10.68 -12.64
N ASN A 144 21.58 -9.65 -13.48
CA ASN A 144 22.50 -9.66 -14.61
C ASN A 144 23.97 -9.75 -14.15
N GLU A 145 24.34 -9.02 -13.09
CA GLU A 145 25.66 -9.13 -12.48
C GLU A 145 25.95 -10.55 -11.97
N ASN A 146 24.96 -11.22 -11.38
CA ASN A 146 25.12 -12.61 -10.91
C ASN A 146 25.27 -13.58 -12.08
N ILE A 147 24.44 -13.46 -13.12
CA ILE A 147 24.53 -14.30 -14.33
C ILE A 147 25.89 -14.09 -15.03
N LEU A 148 26.38 -12.86 -15.11
CA LEU A 148 27.71 -12.57 -15.66
C LEU A 148 28.83 -13.21 -14.84
N LYS A 149 28.72 -13.24 -13.51
CA LYS A 149 29.68 -13.95 -12.64
C LYS A 149 29.64 -15.45 -12.88
N GLU A 150 28.45 -16.04 -12.95
CA GLU A 150 28.27 -17.47 -13.25
C GLU A 150 28.85 -17.83 -14.61
N LEU A 151 28.58 -17.02 -15.64
CA LEU A 151 29.11 -17.23 -16.98
C LEU A 151 30.64 -17.17 -17.01
N ASN A 152 31.25 -16.20 -16.32
CA ASN A 152 32.69 -16.08 -16.24
C ASN A 152 33.33 -17.27 -15.50
N ASN A 153 32.69 -17.77 -14.43
CA ASN A 153 33.16 -18.95 -13.71
C ASN A 153 33.08 -20.19 -14.60
N LEU A 154 31.94 -20.42 -15.26
CA LEU A 154 31.76 -21.54 -16.17
C LEU A 154 32.73 -21.48 -17.37
N SER A 155 33.00 -20.29 -17.89
CA SER A 155 33.99 -20.09 -18.94
C SER A 155 35.40 -20.45 -18.45
N LYS A 156 35.77 -20.09 -17.21
CA LYS A 156 37.08 -20.47 -16.64
C LYS A 156 37.18 -21.99 -16.48
N GLU A 157 36.17 -22.63 -15.89
CA GLU A 157 36.11 -24.09 -15.74
C GLU A 157 36.24 -24.79 -17.10
N ALA A 158 35.52 -24.33 -18.13
CA ALA A 158 35.63 -24.90 -19.46
C ALA A 158 37.03 -24.75 -20.07
N THR A 159 37.71 -23.61 -19.84
CA THR A 159 39.10 -23.44 -20.30
C THR A 159 40.09 -24.31 -19.55
N GLU A 160 39.90 -24.52 -18.25
CA GLU A 160 40.72 -25.40 -17.43
C GLU A 160 40.57 -26.86 -17.86
N ILE A 161 39.32 -27.33 -18.02
CA ILE A 161 39.03 -28.68 -18.53
C ILE A 161 39.65 -28.88 -19.91
N ARG A 162 39.53 -27.89 -20.81
CA ARG A 162 40.14 -27.97 -22.15
C ARG A 162 41.66 -28.08 -22.07
N LEU A 163 42.30 -27.33 -21.17
CA LEU A 163 43.75 -27.41 -20.92
C LEU A 163 44.16 -28.78 -20.39
N ASP A 164 43.44 -29.30 -19.39
CA ASP A 164 43.71 -30.63 -18.82
C ASP A 164 43.57 -31.74 -19.86
N VAL A 165 42.50 -31.70 -20.66
CA VAL A 165 42.29 -32.63 -21.78
C VAL A 165 43.42 -32.52 -22.81
N SER A 166 43.81 -31.31 -23.21
CA SER A 166 44.92 -31.08 -24.15
C SER A 166 46.25 -31.64 -23.61
N ASN A 167 46.53 -31.44 -22.32
CA ASN A 167 47.73 -31.97 -21.68
C ASN A 167 47.71 -33.51 -21.64
N LYS A 168 46.57 -34.13 -21.32
CA LYS A 168 46.40 -35.59 -21.36
C LYS A 168 46.59 -36.14 -22.77
N PHE A 169 46.07 -35.48 -23.80
CA PHE A 169 46.31 -35.86 -25.19
C PHE A 169 47.79 -35.76 -25.58
N GLN A 170 48.48 -34.68 -25.24
CA GLN A 170 49.93 -34.56 -25.49
C GLN A 170 50.74 -35.64 -24.78
N ASN A 171 50.35 -36.01 -23.56
CA ASN A 171 51.01 -37.10 -22.84
C ASN A 171 50.76 -38.45 -23.54
N LEU A 172 49.53 -38.73 -23.98
CA LEU A 172 49.22 -39.93 -24.75
C LEU A 172 49.97 -39.97 -26.08
N GLU A 173 50.12 -38.83 -26.76
CA GLU A 173 50.89 -38.72 -28.00
C GLU A 173 52.36 -39.05 -27.75
N LYS A 174 52.97 -38.48 -26.70
CA LYS A 174 54.34 -38.84 -26.26
C LYS A 174 54.48 -40.33 -25.94
N PHE A 175 53.50 -40.93 -25.26
CA PHE A 175 53.51 -42.37 -24.97
C PHE A 175 53.39 -43.21 -26.24
N ASN A 176 52.56 -42.78 -27.19
CA ASN A 176 52.40 -43.45 -28.48
C ASN A 176 53.66 -43.33 -29.35
N ASP A 177 54.33 -42.19 -29.33
CA ASP A 177 55.61 -42.00 -30.02
C ASP A 177 56.72 -42.86 -29.40
N LEU A 178 56.77 -42.97 -28.06
CA LEU A 178 57.65 -43.91 -27.35
C LEU A 178 57.33 -45.38 -27.64
N ALA A 179 56.05 -45.73 -27.83
CA ALA A 179 55.64 -47.08 -28.20
C ALA A 179 55.96 -47.42 -29.67
N LYS A 180 56.01 -46.41 -30.53
CA LYS A 180 56.45 -46.52 -31.93
C LYS A 180 57.97 -46.44 -32.08
N ASP A 181 58.69 -46.12 -31.02
CA ASP A 181 60.14 -45.93 -31.05
C ASP A 181 60.80 -47.25 -31.48
N SER A 182 61.22 -47.27 -32.74
CA SER A 182 61.64 -48.47 -33.47
C SER A 182 62.85 -49.16 -32.84
N ASP A 183 63.58 -48.46 -31.97
CA ASP A 183 64.77 -48.95 -31.28
C ASP A 183 64.45 -50.08 -30.28
N LEU A 184 63.27 -50.05 -29.63
CA LEU A 184 62.86 -51.14 -28.75
C LEU A 184 62.42 -52.38 -29.54
N SER A 185 61.69 -52.17 -30.65
CA SER A 185 61.29 -53.24 -31.57
C SER A 185 62.49 -53.84 -32.31
N GLU A 186 63.49 -53.03 -32.69
CA GLU A 186 64.73 -53.49 -33.31
C GLU A 186 65.64 -54.20 -32.30
N ARG A 187 65.73 -53.73 -31.06
CA ARG A 187 66.45 -54.44 -29.98
C ARG A 187 65.79 -55.75 -29.61
N LEU A 188 64.46 -55.81 -29.56
CA LEU A 188 63.72 -57.07 -29.36
C LEU A 188 63.96 -58.04 -30.52
N LYS A 189 63.96 -57.56 -31.77
CA LYS A 189 64.31 -58.38 -32.93
C LYS A 189 65.75 -58.91 -32.83
N ARG A 190 66.72 -58.06 -32.48
CA ARG A 190 68.13 -58.48 -32.31
C ARG A 190 68.31 -59.48 -31.16
N LEU A 191 67.60 -59.32 -30.05
CA LEU A 191 67.62 -60.27 -28.92
C LEU A 191 66.99 -61.62 -29.28
N ILE A 192 65.91 -61.62 -30.04
CA ILE A 192 65.30 -62.86 -30.58
C ILE A 192 66.26 -63.56 -31.54
N GLU A 193 66.96 -62.80 -32.37
CA GLU A 193 67.95 -63.34 -33.32
C GLU A 193 69.14 -63.97 -32.58
N GLN A 194 69.64 -63.33 -31.52
CA GLN A 194 70.72 -63.85 -30.66
C GLN A 194 70.33 -65.14 -29.90
N LEU A 195 69.11 -65.22 -29.37
CA LEU A 195 68.62 -66.44 -28.71
C LEU A 195 68.46 -67.60 -29.71
N SER A 196 68.10 -67.32 -30.97
CA SER A 196 68.01 -68.35 -32.02
C SER A 196 69.38 -68.87 -32.49
N THR A 197 70.45 -68.08 -32.34
CA THR A 197 71.81 -68.51 -32.64
C THR A 197 72.45 -69.34 -31.54
N GLU A 198 72.12 -69.07 -30.26
CA GLU A 198 72.64 -69.86 -29.13
C GLU A 198 72.03 -71.28 -29.06
N GLU A 199 70.80 -71.50 -29.54
CA GLU A 199 70.24 -72.86 -29.67
C GLU A 199 70.91 -73.69 -30.79
N ASN A 200 71.53 -73.05 -31.79
CA ASN A 200 72.18 -73.75 -32.90
C ASN A 200 73.67 -74.09 -32.65
N GLU A 201 74.33 -73.47 -31.67
CA GLU A 201 75.72 -73.79 -31.28
C GLU A 201 75.82 -74.91 -30.22
N GLN A 202 74.71 -75.40 -29.66
CA GLN A 202 74.70 -76.54 -28.73
C GLN A 202 74.48 -77.91 -29.40
N ILE A 203 74.41 -78.01 -30.74
CA ILE A 203 74.11 -79.26 -31.48
C ILE A 203 75.24 -79.76 -32.43
N ILE A 204 76.43 -79.15 -32.47
CA ILE A 204 77.56 -79.67 -33.29
C ILE A 204 78.81 -79.93 -32.46
#